data_AF-A0A7S2NQS0-F1
#
_entry.id   AF-A0A7S2NQS0-F1
#
_cell.length_a   1.000
_cell.length_b   1.000
_cell.length_c   1.000
_cell.angle_alpha   90.00
_cell.angle_beta   90.00
_cell.angle_gamma   90.00
#
_symmetry.space_group_name_H-M   'P 1'
#
loop_
_entity.id
_entity.type
_entity.pdbx_description
1 polymer ?
#
loop_
_entity_poly.entity_id
_entity_poly.type
_entity_poly.pdbx_seq_one_letter_code
_entity_poly.pdbx_strand_id
1 'polypeptide(L)'
;QEMVEAYLPVPPMLLRVLRIARILRIIRLLKGFEGLRNVIMTTFLSFPSFVNITLLFALVVFMYAVLGVQLFYAVRPGEALHPPSDFSNLASATHVLLQCLTSDGWSAFMLDALNPPDSGHCDPSLVPTDCGSPGAHAFFI
;
A
#
# COMPACT_ATOMS: atom_id res chain seq x y z
N GLN A 1 21.08 -17.62 29.56
CA GLN A 1 19.84 -17.05 28.96
C GLN A 1 18.96 -18.13 28.31
N GLU A 2 19.28 -19.41 28.46
CA GLU A 2 18.59 -20.53 27.77
C GLU A 2 17.42 -21.15 28.58
N MET A 3 17.20 -20.70 29.82
CA MET A 3 16.24 -21.34 30.75
C MET A 3 14.82 -20.77 30.70
N VAL A 4 14.58 -19.66 29.99
CA VAL A 4 13.25 -19.01 29.91
C VAL A 4 12.42 -19.53 28.73
N GLU A 5 13.06 -20.05 27.68
CA GLU A 5 12.41 -20.43 26.43
C GLU A 5 11.68 -21.79 26.51
N ALA A 6 11.98 -22.60 27.53
CA ALA A 6 11.37 -23.92 27.72
C ALA A 6 10.03 -23.92 28.52
N TYR A 7 9.66 -22.82 29.18
CA TYR A 7 8.54 -22.81 30.14
C TYR A 7 7.29 -22.02 29.71
N LEU A 8 7.37 -21.22 28.64
CA LEU A 8 6.24 -20.40 28.18
C LEU A 8 5.90 -20.77 26.72
N PRO A 9 4.85 -21.59 26.49
CA PRO A 9 4.39 -21.95 25.15
C PRO A 9 3.62 -20.81 24.46
N VAL A 10 4.03 -19.56 24.68
CA VAL A 10 3.38 -18.37 24.12
C VAL A 10 4.25 -17.75 23.02
N PRO A 11 3.79 -17.72 21.76
CA PRO A 11 4.53 -17.10 20.66
C PRO A 11 4.86 -15.62 20.96
N PRO A 12 6.02 -15.11 20.52
CA PRO A 12 6.46 -13.73 20.79
C PRO A 12 5.49 -12.65 20.26
N MET A 13 4.62 -12.99 19.29
CA MET A 13 3.50 -12.14 18.86
C MET A 13 2.49 -11.86 19.98
N LEU A 14 2.14 -12.86 20.82
CA LEU A 14 1.17 -12.66 21.92
C LEU A 14 1.70 -11.70 22.98
N LEU A 15 3.01 -11.76 23.29
CA LEU A 15 3.65 -10.82 24.20
C LEU A 15 3.63 -9.38 23.65
N ARG A 16 3.74 -9.21 22.32
CA ARG A 16 3.55 -7.89 21.67
C ARG A 16 2.10 -7.41 21.77
N VAL A 17 1.10 -8.28 21.57
CA VAL A 17 -0.33 -7.94 21.68
C VAL A 17 -0.70 -7.50 23.12
N LEU A 18 -0.17 -8.17 24.14
CA LEU A 18 -0.39 -7.75 25.54
C LEU A 18 0.18 -6.35 25.84
N ARG A 19 1.24 -5.92 25.15
CA ARG A 19 1.74 -4.54 25.25
C ARG A 19 0.77 -3.54 24.60
N ILE A 20 0.13 -3.92 23.49
CA ILE A 20 -0.90 -3.11 22.80
C ILE A 20 -2.15 -2.92 23.68
N ALA A 21 -2.45 -3.83 24.60
CA ALA A 21 -3.58 -3.69 25.53
C ALA A 21 -3.55 -2.40 26.38
N ARG A 22 -2.38 -1.74 26.51
CA ARG A 22 -2.28 -0.41 27.14
C ARG A 22 -3.05 0.68 26.38
N ILE A 23 -3.30 0.52 25.08
CA ILE A 23 -4.13 1.42 24.27
C ILE A 23 -5.58 1.46 24.79
N LEU A 24 -6.10 0.35 25.35
CA LEU A 24 -7.43 0.32 25.96
C LEU A 24 -7.55 1.30 27.13
N ARG A 25 -6.45 1.57 27.86
CA ARG A 25 -6.43 2.55 28.95
C ARG A 25 -6.60 3.97 28.40
N ILE A 26 -5.98 4.28 27.26
CA ILE A 26 -6.14 5.57 26.57
C ILE A 26 -7.60 5.71 26.11
N ILE A 27 -8.18 4.69 25.47
CA ILE A 27 -9.59 4.69 25.04
C ILE A 27 -10.54 4.92 26.22
N ARG A 28 -10.25 4.36 27.40
CA ARG A 28 -11.02 4.62 28.63
C ARG A 28 -10.94 6.09 29.09
N LEU A 29 -9.78 6.75 28.94
CA LEU A 29 -9.64 8.18 29.24
C LEU A 29 -10.45 9.05 28.28
N LEU A 30 -10.53 8.67 26.99
CA LEU A 30 -11.34 9.39 25.99
C LEU A 30 -12.85 9.38 26.32
N LYS A 31 -13.34 8.36 27.05
CA LYS A 31 -14.73 8.32 27.54
C LYS A 31 -15.06 9.41 28.56
N GLY A 32 -14.06 9.97 29.24
CA GLY A 32 -14.25 11.07 30.20
C GLY A 32 -14.41 12.44 29.55
N PHE A 33 -14.06 12.58 28.27
CA PHE A 33 -14.17 13.84 27.52
C PHE A 33 -15.39 13.81 26.60
N GLU A 34 -16.51 14.39 27.05
CA GLU A 34 -17.78 14.40 26.31
C GLU A 34 -17.65 14.99 24.89
N GLY A 35 -16.84 16.04 24.72
CA GLY A 35 -16.59 16.65 23.41
C GLY A 35 -15.92 15.68 22.42
N LEU A 36 -14.88 14.95 22.86
CA LEU A 36 -14.19 13.98 22.00
C LEU A 36 -15.08 12.78 21.68
N ARG A 37 -15.87 12.32 22.66
CA ARG A 37 -16.87 11.26 22.44
C ARG A 37 -17.87 11.63 21.35
N ASN A 38 -18.34 12.87 21.33
CA ASN A 38 -19.28 13.34 20.31
C ASN A 38 -18.65 13.35 18.92
N VAL A 39 -17.41 13.83 18.78
CA VAL A 39 -16.68 13.80 17.50
C VAL A 39 -16.48 12.37 17.00
N ILE A 40 -16.04 11.45 17.88
CA ILE A 40 -15.85 10.04 17.51
C ILE A 40 -17.20 9.42 17.09
N MET A 41 -18.27 9.70 17.82
CA MET A 41 -19.60 9.16 17.53
C MET A 41 -20.13 9.67 16.18
N THR A 42 -19.98 10.96 15.86
CA THR A 42 -20.41 11.52 14.57
C THR A 42 -19.58 10.99 13.40
N THR A 43 -18.27 10.75 13.59
CA THR A 43 -17.42 10.07 12.60
C THR A 43 -17.92 8.67 12.29
N PHE A 44 -18.19 7.86 13.32
CA PHE A 44 -18.72 6.51 13.12
C PHE A 44 -20.14 6.51 12.53
N LEU A 45 -20.98 7.48 12.89
CA LEU A 45 -22.33 7.59 12.35
C LEU A 45 -22.33 7.88 10.84
N SER A 46 -21.31 8.60 10.35
CA SER A 46 -21.17 8.94 8.93
C SER A 46 -20.47 7.85 8.11
N PHE A 47 -19.71 6.97 8.76
CA PHE A 47 -18.92 5.91 8.12
C PHE A 47 -19.70 4.95 7.21
N PRO A 48 -20.95 4.53 7.51
CA PRO A 48 -21.72 3.65 6.63
C PRO A 48 -21.95 4.24 5.24
N SER A 49 -22.14 5.55 5.14
CA SER A 49 -22.31 6.25 3.85
C SER A 49 -21.03 6.21 3.01
N PHE A 50 -19.86 6.15 3.64
CA PHE A 50 -18.58 6.03 2.93
C PHE A 50 -18.40 4.66 2.28
N VAL A 51 -19.00 3.59 2.81
CA VAL A 51 -18.81 2.22 2.28
C VAL A 51 -19.16 2.11 0.80
N ASN A 52 -20.25 2.76 0.37
CA ASN A 52 -20.67 2.75 -1.03
C ASN A 52 -19.62 3.39 -1.95
N ILE A 53 -19.04 4.51 -1.51
CA ILE A 53 -18.01 5.24 -2.25
C ILE A 53 -16.71 4.44 -2.24
N THR A 54 -16.33 3.86 -1.09
CA THR A 54 -15.14 3.02 -0.97
C THR A 54 -15.22 1.78 -1.86
N LEU A 55 -16.39 1.18 -2.04
CA LEU A 55 -16.56 0.04 -2.94
C LEU A 55 -16.34 0.43 -4.40
N LEU A 56 -16.93 1.54 -4.84
CA LEU A 56 -16.69 2.07 -6.19
C LEU A 56 -15.22 2.43 -6.40
N PHE A 57 -14.61 3.07 -5.41
CA PHE A 57 -13.20 3.41 -5.42
C PHE A 57 -12.30 2.18 -5.51
N ALA A 58 -12.58 1.14 -4.73
CA ALA A 58 -11.85 -0.13 -4.77
C ALA A 58 -11.95 -0.81 -6.14
N LEU A 59 -13.09 -0.68 -6.83
CA LEU A 59 -13.25 -1.17 -8.20
C LEU A 59 -12.35 -0.41 -9.18
N VAL A 60 -12.27 0.91 -9.06
CA VAL A 60 -11.35 1.72 -9.89
C VAL A 60 -9.89 1.32 -9.62
N VAL A 61 -9.49 1.18 -8.36
CA VAL A 61 -8.15 0.70 -7.99
C VAL A 61 -7.88 -0.68 -8.55
N PHE A 62 -8.83 -1.60 -8.50
CA PHE A 62 -8.71 -2.94 -9.08
C PHE A 62 -8.50 -2.88 -10.60
N MET A 63 -9.27 -2.06 -11.32
CA MET A 63 -9.09 -1.87 -12.76
C MET A 63 -7.68 -1.35 -13.10
N TYR A 64 -7.22 -0.33 -12.37
CA TYR A 64 -5.86 0.21 -12.56
C TYR A 64 -4.79 -0.79 -12.16
N ALA A 65 -5.00 -1.61 -11.13
CA ALA A 65 -4.03 -2.62 -10.71
C ALA A 65 -3.83 -3.67 -11.80
N VAL A 66 -4.91 -4.14 -12.42
CA VAL A 66 -4.84 -5.07 -13.56
C VAL A 66 -4.13 -4.41 -14.74
N LEU A 67 -4.51 -3.17 -15.11
CA LEU A 67 -3.85 -2.44 -16.19
C LEU A 67 -2.35 -2.24 -15.92
N GLY A 68 -1.97 -1.89 -14.69
CA GLY A 68 -0.59 -1.68 -14.27
C GLY A 68 0.24 -2.96 -14.36
N VAL A 69 -0.31 -4.11 -13.94
CA VAL A 69 0.35 -5.41 -14.13
C VAL A 69 0.56 -5.68 -15.62
N GLN A 70 -0.47 -5.49 -16.46
CA GLN A 70 -0.33 -5.76 -17.90
C GLN A 70 0.70 -4.85 -18.59
N LEU A 71 0.86 -3.60 -18.14
CA LEU A 71 1.77 -2.63 -18.73
C LEU A 71 3.20 -2.70 -18.17
N PHE A 72 3.34 -2.97 -16.87
CA PHE A 72 4.58 -2.74 -16.14
C PHE A 72 5.14 -3.98 -15.43
N TYR A 73 4.57 -5.18 -15.60
CA TYR A 73 5.08 -6.38 -14.91
C TYR A 73 6.54 -6.72 -15.20
N ALA A 74 7.02 -6.39 -16.41
CA ALA A 74 8.36 -6.70 -16.87
C ALA A 74 9.35 -5.54 -16.67
N VAL A 75 8.86 -4.36 -16.28
CA VAL A 75 9.69 -3.17 -16.13
C VAL A 75 10.78 -3.42 -15.09
N ARG A 76 12.00 -3.03 -15.44
CA ARG A 76 13.16 -3.20 -14.58
C ARG A 76 12.97 -2.46 -13.25
N PRO A 77 13.32 -3.08 -12.10
CA PRO A 77 13.26 -2.40 -10.81
C PRO A 77 14.11 -1.12 -10.78
N GLY A 78 13.51 -0.05 -10.28
CA GLY A 78 14.10 1.28 -10.15
C GLY A 78 14.30 1.71 -8.70
N GLU A 79 14.30 3.02 -8.46
CA GLU A 79 14.46 3.57 -7.11
C GLU A 79 13.21 3.38 -6.26
N ALA A 80 12.04 3.70 -6.80
CA ALA A 80 10.74 3.54 -6.15
C ALA A 80 10.07 2.22 -6.54
N LEU A 81 10.19 1.82 -7.80
CA LEU A 81 9.57 0.61 -8.31
C LEU A 81 10.42 -0.63 -8.01
N HIS A 82 10.29 -1.18 -6.81
CA HIS A 82 10.97 -2.41 -6.39
C HIS A 82 10.13 -3.18 -5.36
N PRO A 83 10.31 -4.51 -5.21
CA PRO A 83 9.55 -5.28 -4.23
C PRO A 83 9.71 -4.70 -2.81
N PRO A 84 8.61 -4.43 -2.08
CA PRO A 84 7.24 -4.89 -2.30
C PRO A 84 6.33 -3.94 -3.10
N SER A 85 6.82 -2.79 -3.54
CA SER A 85 6.09 -1.76 -4.29
C SER A 85 6.38 -1.86 -5.80
N ASP A 86 5.81 -2.87 -6.45
CA ASP A 86 5.98 -3.13 -7.89
C ASP A 86 4.66 -3.54 -8.57
N PHE A 87 4.71 -3.81 -9.89
CA PHE A 87 3.57 -4.33 -10.67
C PHE A 87 3.72 -5.82 -11.02
N SER A 88 4.47 -6.59 -10.23
CA SER A 88 4.69 -8.02 -10.48
C SER A 88 3.43 -8.86 -10.24
N ASN A 89 2.57 -8.42 -9.32
CA ASN A 89 1.33 -9.11 -8.98
C ASN A 89 0.24 -8.09 -8.57
N LEU A 90 -1.00 -8.56 -8.48
CA LEU A 90 -2.15 -7.70 -8.18
C LEU A 90 -2.04 -7.01 -6.81
N ALA A 91 -1.50 -7.70 -5.79
CA ALA A 91 -1.43 -7.17 -4.44
C ALA A 91 -0.36 -6.07 -4.32
N SER A 92 0.82 -6.28 -4.91
CA SER A 92 1.87 -5.25 -4.99
C SER A 92 1.43 -4.07 -5.85
N ALA A 93 0.80 -4.31 -6.99
CA ALA A 93 0.24 -3.25 -7.85
C ALA A 93 -0.81 -2.41 -7.10
N THR A 94 -1.68 -3.07 -6.32
CA THR A 94 -2.65 -2.39 -5.46
C THR A 94 -1.95 -1.55 -4.39
N HIS A 95 -0.86 -2.04 -3.79
CA HIS A 95 -0.08 -1.30 -2.81
C HIS A 95 0.58 -0.04 -3.41
N VAL A 96 1.11 -0.13 -4.65
CA VAL A 96 1.64 1.04 -5.38
C VAL A 96 0.53 2.06 -5.65
N LEU A 97 -0.63 1.62 -6.12
CA LEU A 97 -1.75 2.51 -6.40
C LEU A 97 -2.29 3.17 -5.12
N LEU A 98 -2.34 2.45 -4.00
CA LEU A 98 -2.73 3.03 -2.71
C LEU A 98 -1.75 4.12 -2.25
N GLN A 99 -0.44 3.93 -2.45
CA GLN A 99 0.57 4.97 -2.20
C GLN A 99 0.32 6.19 -3.09
N CYS A 100 0.10 5.98 -4.40
CA CYS A 100 -0.20 7.06 -5.34
C CYS A 100 -1.47 7.83 -4.95
N LEU A 101 -2.51 7.14 -4.49
CA LEU A 101 -3.78 7.75 -4.03
C LEU A 101 -3.60 8.60 -2.77
N THR A 102 -2.65 8.24 -1.91
CA THR A 102 -2.24 9.07 -0.76
C THR A 102 -1.21 10.15 -1.13
N SER A 103 -0.88 10.29 -2.43
CA SER A 103 0.15 11.18 -2.97
C SER A 103 1.57 10.89 -2.45
N ASP A 104 1.83 9.66 -2.03
CA ASP A 104 3.16 9.24 -1.57
C ASP A 104 3.95 8.66 -2.76
N GLY A 105 5.01 9.36 -3.18
CA GLY A 105 5.98 8.84 -4.16
C GLY A 105 5.51 8.60 -5.61
N TRP A 106 4.30 9.02 -5.99
CA TRP A 106 3.72 8.73 -7.33
C TRP A 106 4.61 9.16 -8.52
N SER A 107 5.32 10.29 -8.38
CA SER A 107 6.21 10.80 -9.44
C SER A 107 7.43 9.90 -9.64
N ALA A 108 7.96 9.30 -8.57
CA ALA A 108 9.08 8.37 -8.66
C ALA A 108 8.67 7.06 -9.32
N PHE A 109 7.48 6.52 -8.97
CA PHE A 109 6.92 5.36 -9.67
C PHE A 109 6.73 5.61 -11.16
N MET A 110 6.22 6.80 -11.52
CA MET A 110 6.04 7.18 -12.92
C MET A 110 7.36 7.26 -13.68
N LEU A 111 8.40 7.86 -13.08
CA LEU A 111 9.72 7.99 -13.71
C LEU A 111 10.38 6.63 -13.94
N ASP A 112 10.33 5.74 -12.94
CA ASP A 112 10.83 4.36 -13.08
C ASP A 112 10.05 3.58 -14.16
N ALA A 113 8.75 3.81 -14.27
CA ALA A 113 7.89 3.18 -15.28
C ALA A 113 8.05 3.77 -16.71
N LEU A 114 8.71 4.93 -16.86
CA LEU A 114 8.90 5.62 -18.13
C LEU A 114 10.23 5.30 -18.82
N ASN A 115 11.16 4.59 -18.15
CA ASN A 115 12.53 4.35 -18.60
C ASN A 115 12.63 3.98 -20.10
N PRO A 116 13.07 4.91 -20.98
CA PRO A 116 13.08 4.69 -22.43
C PRO A 116 14.26 3.81 -22.84
N PRO A 117 14.19 3.14 -24.01
CA PRO A 117 15.24 2.22 -24.46
C PRO A 117 16.61 2.88 -24.65
N ASP A 118 16.64 4.17 -24.97
CA ASP A 118 17.88 4.93 -25.19
C ASP A 118 18.58 5.36 -23.89
N SER A 119 17.96 5.12 -22.73
CA SER A 119 18.50 5.55 -21.42
C SER A 119 19.69 4.72 -20.95
N GLY A 120 19.91 3.53 -21.51
CA GLY A 120 20.90 2.56 -21.02
C GLY A 120 20.53 1.91 -19.69
N HIS A 121 19.33 2.16 -19.15
CA HIS A 121 18.84 1.59 -17.90
C HIS A 121 17.91 0.38 -18.08
N CYS A 122 17.68 -0.05 -19.32
CA CYS A 122 16.90 -1.24 -19.68
C CYS A 122 17.46 -1.88 -20.96
N ASP A 123 17.03 -3.10 -21.27
CA ASP A 123 17.38 -3.87 -22.46
C ASP A 123 16.17 -3.99 -23.42
N PRO A 124 16.17 -3.27 -24.56
CA PRO A 124 15.10 -3.37 -25.55
C PRO A 124 15.06 -4.71 -26.30
N SER A 125 16.09 -5.56 -26.15
CA SER A 125 16.22 -6.83 -26.87
C SER A 125 15.45 -7.97 -26.21
N LEU A 126 15.03 -7.80 -24.95
CA LEU A 126 14.27 -8.81 -24.21
C LEU A 126 12.82 -8.90 -24.71
N VAL A 127 12.23 -10.10 -24.63
CA VAL A 127 10.81 -10.36 -24.97
C VAL A 127 10.16 -11.12 -23.80
N PRO A 128 9.29 -10.47 -23.00
CA PRO A 128 8.94 -9.03 -23.01
C PRO A 128 10.16 -8.14 -22.68
N THR A 129 10.18 -6.90 -23.15
CA THR A 129 11.22 -5.92 -22.80
C THR A 129 11.10 -5.50 -21.34
N ASP A 130 12.24 -5.21 -20.69
CA ASP A 130 12.28 -4.63 -19.33
C ASP A 130 12.30 -3.09 -19.33
N CYS A 131 12.18 -2.47 -20.50
CA CYS A 131 12.02 -1.03 -20.64
C CYS A 131 10.63 -0.55 -20.21
N GLY A 132 10.57 0.70 -19.76
CA GLY A 132 9.33 1.39 -19.43
C GLY A 132 8.46 1.64 -20.65
N SER A 133 7.20 2.02 -20.41
CA SER A 133 6.24 2.36 -21.46
C SER A 133 5.93 3.86 -21.45
N PRO A 134 5.88 4.53 -22.62
CA PRO A 134 5.38 5.91 -22.72
C PRO A 134 3.97 6.09 -22.15
N GLY A 135 3.18 5.01 -22.09
CA GLY A 135 1.88 4.98 -21.45
C GLY A 135 1.90 5.26 -19.94
N ALA A 136 3.06 5.18 -19.28
CA ALA A 136 3.21 5.51 -17.85
C ALA A 136 2.73 6.93 -17.53
N HIS A 137 3.01 7.91 -18.38
CA HIS A 137 2.58 9.28 -18.15
C HIS A 137 1.04 9.44 -18.12
N ALA A 138 0.31 8.62 -18.90
CA ALA A 138 -1.15 8.62 -18.88
C ALA A 138 -1.75 7.73 -17.79
N PHE A 139 -0.97 6.77 -17.27
CA PHE A 139 -1.42 5.89 -16.19
C PHE A 139 -1.35 6.57 -14.82
N PHE A 140 -0.32 7.39 -14.58
CA PHE A 140 -0.03 8.00 -13.28
C PHE A 140 -0.55 9.44 -13.08
N ILE A 141 -1.09 10.08 -14.12
CA ILE A 141 -1.73 11.41 -14.08
C ILE A 141 -3.25 11.26 -14.14
#